data_AF-A0A5J4L0E0-F1
#
_entry.id   AF-A0A5J4L0E0-F1
#
_cell.length_a   1.000
_cell.length_b   1.000
_cell.length_c   1.000
_cell.angle_alpha   90.00
_cell.angle_beta   90.00
_cell.angle_gamma   90.00
#
_symmetry.space_group_name_H-M   'P 1'
#
loop_
_entity.id
_entity.type
_entity.pdbx_description
1 polymer ?
#
loop_
_entity_poly.entity_id
_entity_poly.type
_entity_poly.pdbx_seq_one_letter_code
_entity_poly.pdbx_strand_id
1 'polypeptide(L)'
;MFNPFRLFDRVVKWYSEGISRKTKIIIALIFLFFLIGIGFAGYKINDYFENDPNACQLCHVHDYAQERWAQSKHNVVTCHECHHSTKKEQVVQLYRFVFLGQKQVEPRHGKIIVPSKLCMECHWEGKEKYPQAAKVNKSRYHAKHVFMEKIECTQCHGYVAHKFLPEERFCMQCHTDKEVHGTGMEKLACINCHTDRTQDLKPGRNKCLFCHGTDENIRKKLIEDGTIDVKYFQPSQQVIKRAIKINVPDDAPMQFKCYECHKPHKKVRPDYGTCISCHNDQLNVGKHELHIKGMNMKCVDCHKPHSWRVTEAQAKKDCVKCHEYKNPANFIK
;
A
#
# COMPACT_ATOMS: atom_id res chain seq x y z
N MET A 1 -56.07 -13.57 -43.39
CA MET A 1 -55.55 -12.48 -42.54
C MET A 1 -55.95 -12.71 -41.10
N PHE A 2 -54.99 -12.85 -40.19
CA PHE A 2 -55.24 -13.00 -38.76
C PHE A 2 -55.77 -11.66 -38.23
N ASN A 3 -57.03 -11.59 -37.77
CA ASN A 3 -57.60 -10.38 -37.19
C ASN A 3 -57.57 -10.51 -35.66
N PRO A 4 -56.62 -9.85 -34.96
CA PRO A 4 -56.42 -9.99 -33.52
C PRO A 4 -57.63 -9.53 -32.70
N PHE A 5 -58.41 -8.58 -33.19
CA PHE A 5 -59.61 -8.08 -32.50
C PHE A 5 -60.75 -9.11 -32.51
N ARG A 6 -60.97 -9.79 -33.64
CA ARG A 6 -61.96 -10.88 -33.74
C ARG A 6 -61.60 -12.11 -32.90
N LEU A 7 -60.32 -12.33 -32.64
CA LEU A 7 -59.86 -13.40 -31.75
C LEU A 7 -60.10 -12.99 -30.29
N PHE A 8 -59.77 -11.75 -29.94
CA PHE A 8 -60.01 -11.19 -28.62
C PHE A 8 -61.49 -11.22 -28.22
N ASP A 9 -62.39 -10.75 -29.09
CA ASP A 9 -63.84 -10.79 -28.84
C ASP A 9 -64.36 -12.22 -28.63
N ARG A 10 -63.84 -13.18 -29.39
CA ARG A 10 -64.18 -14.60 -29.24
C ARG A 10 -63.71 -15.16 -27.89
N VAL A 11 -62.50 -14.81 -27.46
CA VAL A 11 -61.94 -15.24 -26.18
C VAL A 11 -62.70 -14.62 -25.01
N VAL A 12 -63.05 -13.33 -25.10
CA VAL A 12 -63.84 -12.63 -24.07
C VAL A 12 -65.23 -13.24 -23.96
N LYS A 13 -65.92 -13.47 -25.08
CA LYS A 13 -67.27 -14.04 -25.08
C LYS A 13 -67.28 -15.49 -24.58
N TRP A 14 -66.28 -16.28 -24.96
CA TRP A 14 -66.09 -17.63 -24.41
C TRP A 14 -65.84 -17.61 -22.90
N TYR A 15 -65.05 -16.66 -22.39
CA TYR A 15 -64.78 -16.51 -20.96
C TYR A 15 -65.98 -15.96 -20.17
N SER A 16 -66.80 -15.09 -20.75
CA SER A 16 -67.98 -14.53 -20.09
C SER A 16 -69.17 -15.51 -20.06
N GLU A 17 -69.47 -16.16 -21.19
CA GLU A 17 -70.70 -16.95 -21.38
C GLU A 17 -70.46 -18.47 -21.38
N GLY A 18 -69.28 -18.93 -21.76
CA GLY A 18 -69.00 -20.34 -22.08
C GLY A 18 -68.38 -21.19 -20.97
N ILE A 19 -68.06 -20.63 -19.80
CA ILE A 19 -67.35 -21.37 -18.74
C ILE A 19 -67.94 -21.15 -17.34
N SER A 20 -67.92 -22.20 -16.53
CA SER A 20 -68.48 -22.19 -15.16
C SER A 20 -67.71 -21.25 -14.23
N ARG A 21 -68.37 -20.73 -13.18
CA ARG A 21 -67.75 -19.87 -12.17
C ARG A 21 -66.52 -20.52 -11.51
N LYS A 22 -66.56 -21.84 -11.28
CA LYS A 22 -65.41 -22.60 -10.74
C LYS A 22 -64.21 -22.57 -11.70
N THR A 23 -64.46 -22.75 -13.00
CA THR A 23 -63.41 -22.72 -14.03
C THR A 23 -62.78 -21.33 -14.16
N LYS A 24 -63.58 -20.25 -14.08
CA LYS A 24 -63.05 -18.87 -14.07
C LYS A 24 -62.13 -18.61 -12.87
N ILE A 25 -62.51 -19.09 -11.69
CA ILE A 25 -61.67 -18.98 -10.48
C ILE A 25 -60.35 -19.74 -10.67
N ILE A 26 -60.39 -20.96 -11.22
CA ILE A 26 -59.19 -21.76 -11.49
C ILE A 26 -58.27 -21.04 -12.50
N ILE A 27 -58.80 -20.51 -13.59
CA ILE A 27 -58.02 -19.77 -14.59
C ILE A 27 -57.39 -18.52 -13.96
N ALA A 28 -58.15 -17.76 -13.16
CA ALA A 28 -57.63 -16.59 -12.46
C ALA A 28 -56.50 -16.94 -11.48
N LEU A 29 -56.63 -18.06 -10.74
CA LEU A 29 -55.60 -18.56 -9.84
C LEU A 29 -54.35 -19.02 -10.61
N ILE A 30 -54.50 -19.72 -11.73
CA ILE A 30 -53.38 -20.12 -12.60
C ILE A 30 -52.65 -18.89 -13.14
N PHE A 31 -53.40 -17.90 -13.64
CA PHE A 31 -52.82 -16.66 -14.14
C PHE A 31 -52.09 -15.87 -13.04
N LEU A 32 -52.67 -15.81 -11.83
CA LEU A 32 -52.03 -15.21 -10.67
C LEU A 32 -50.72 -15.95 -10.33
N PHE A 33 -50.74 -17.28 -10.26
CA PHE A 33 -49.54 -18.08 -10.01
C PHE A 33 -48.47 -17.89 -11.09
N PHE A 34 -48.88 -17.77 -12.35
CA PHE A 34 -47.99 -17.49 -13.47
C PHE A 34 -47.34 -16.10 -13.34
N LEU A 35 -48.11 -15.06 -13.00
CA LEU A 35 -47.57 -13.72 -12.75
C LEU A 35 -46.61 -13.71 -11.56
N ILE A 36 -46.95 -14.42 -10.47
CA ILE A 36 -46.04 -14.59 -9.32
C ILE A 36 -44.75 -15.30 -9.76
N GLY A 37 -44.86 -16.34 -10.60
CA GLY A 37 -43.72 -17.07 -11.14
C GLY A 37 -42.80 -16.18 -11.99
N ILE A 38 -43.37 -15.35 -12.86
CA ILE A 38 -42.61 -14.36 -13.65
C ILE A 38 -41.93 -13.34 -12.72
N GLY A 39 -42.66 -12.80 -11.75
CA GLY A 39 -42.13 -11.85 -10.79
C GLY A 39 -40.96 -12.42 -9.99
N PHE A 40 -41.08 -13.67 -9.53
CA PHE A 40 -40.03 -14.38 -8.81
C PHE A 40 -38.81 -14.66 -9.70
N ALA A 41 -39.01 -15.10 -10.94
CA ALA A 41 -37.93 -15.31 -11.90
C ALA A 41 -37.20 -13.99 -12.21
N GLY A 42 -37.93 -12.91 -12.46
CA GLY A 42 -37.36 -11.58 -12.70
C GLY A 42 -36.57 -11.06 -11.49
N TYR A 43 -37.10 -11.25 -10.28
CA TYR A 43 -36.39 -10.94 -9.05
C TYR A 43 -35.08 -11.72 -8.94
N LYS A 44 -35.09 -13.04 -9.16
CA LYS A 44 -33.90 -13.89 -9.10
C LYS A 44 -32.84 -13.52 -10.14
N ILE A 45 -33.26 -13.19 -11.35
CA ILE A 45 -32.34 -12.72 -12.41
C ILE A 45 -31.70 -11.39 -11.99
N ASN A 46 -32.49 -10.43 -11.53
CA ASN A 46 -31.95 -9.14 -11.09
C ASN A 46 -31.02 -9.31 -9.87
N ASP A 47 -31.39 -10.15 -8.90
CA ASP A 47 -30.57 -10.47 -7.73
C ASP A 47 -29.22 -11.08 -8.13
N TYR A 48 -29.22 -12.01 -9.08
CA TYR A 48 -27.99 -12.58 -9.64
C TYR A 48 -27.09 -11.50 -10.26
N PHE A 49 -27.64 -10.63 -11.12
CA PHE A 49 -26.83 -9.57 -11.75
C PHE A 49 -26.36 -8.47 -10.79
N GLU A 50 -27.05 -8.24 -9.68
CA GLU A 50 -26.72 -7.19 -8.73
C GLU A 50 -25.81 -7.64 -7.57
N ASN A 51 -25.99 -8.88 -7.11
CA ASN A 51 -25.40 -9.37 -5.87
C ASN A 51 -24.49 -10.58 -6.06
N ASP A 52 -24.56 -11.29 -7.19
CA ASP A 52 -23.70 -12.45 -7.46
C ASP A 52 -22.47 -12.04 -8.30
N PRO A 53 -21.24 -12.19 -7.78
CA PRO A 53 -20.04 -11.82 -8.51
C PRO A 53 -19.82 -12.69 -9.77
N ASN A 54 -20.43 -13.87 -9.86
CA ASN A 54 -20.34 -14.72 -11.05
C ASN A 54 -21.08 -14.11 -12.25
N ALA A 55 -22.05 -13.22 -12.03
CA ALA A 55 -22.77 -12.56 -13.11
C ALA A 55 -21.82 -11.71 -13.99
N CYS A 56 -20.80 -11.10 -13.37
CA CYS A 56 -19.81 -10.30 -14.09
C CYS A 56 -18.93 -11.18 -15.00
N GLN A 57 -18.60 -12.41 -14.57
CA GLN A 57 -17.78 -13.35 -15.34
C GLN A 57 -18.43 -13.75 -16.67
N LEU A 58 -19.75 -13.68 -16.80
CA LEU A 58 -20.46 -13.98 -18.04
C LEU A 58 -20.01 -13.09 -19.21
N CYS A 59 -19.68 -11.83 -18.91
CA CYS A 59 -19.18 -10.87 -19.89
C CYS A 59 -17.66 -10.65 -19.78
N HIS A 60 -17.11 -10.77 -18.57
CA HIS A 60 -15.69 -10.62 -18.26
C HIS A 60 -14.94 -11.97 -18.32
N VAL A 61 -15.06 -12.67 -19.44
CA VAL A 61 -14.45 -13.99 -19.63
C VAL A 61 -12.94 -13.81 -19.89
N HIS A 62 -12.11 -14.40 -19.04
CA HIS A 62 -10.63 -14.33 -19.03
C HIS A 62 -9.98 -13.08 -18.42
N ASP A 63 -10.72 -12.23 -17.71
CA ASP A 63 -10.03 -11.23 -16.89
C ASP A 63 -9.62 -11.82 -15.53
N TYR A 64 -8.41 -11.50 -15.11
CA TYR A 64 -7.89 -11.85 -13.79
C TYR A 64 -8.59 -11.04 -12.67
N ALA A 65 -9.63 -10.26 -12.99
CA ALA A 65 -10.24 -9.30 -12.08
C ALA A 65 -10.99 -10.02 -10.98
N GLN A 66 -11.82 -11.01 -11.32
CA GLN A 66 -12.58 -11.78 -10.33
C GLN A 66 -11.69 -12.63 -9.43
N GLU A 67 -10.63 -13.24 -10.00
CA GLU A 67 -9.65 -13.99 -9.23
C GLU A 67 -8.94 -13.10 -8.19
N ARG A 68 -8.47 -11.91 -8.61
CA ARG A 68 -7.82 -10.96 -7.71
C ARG A 68 -8.78 -10.38 -6.68
N TRP A 69 -10.02 -10.06 -7.07
CA TRP A 69 -11.06 -9.63 -6.13
C TRP A 69 -11.29 -10.70 -5.07
N ALA A 70 -11.44 -11.97 -5.46
CA ALA A 70 -11.67 -13.09 -4.54
C ALA A 70 -10.53 -13.30 -3.53
N GLN A 71 -9.29 -13.01 -3.93
CA GLN A 71 -8.10 -13.04 -3.06
C GLN A 71 -7.93 -11.76 -2.21
N SER A 72 -8.63 -10.68 -2.55
CA SER A 72 -8.53 -9.40 -1.86
C SER A 72 -9.31 -9.40 -0.54
N LYS A 73 -9.06 -8.40 0.31
CA LYS A 73 -9.87 -8.15 1.52
C LYS A 73 -11.26 -7.58 1.19
N HIS A 74 -11.48 -7.20 -0.06
CA HIS A 74 -12.74 -6.68 -0.58
C HIS A 74 -13.62 -7.79 -1.17
N ASN A 75 -13.26 -9.07 -1.01
CA ASN A 75 -14.11 -10.19 -1.44
C ASN A 75 -15.46 -10.31 -0.69
N VAL A 76 -15.71 -9.41 0.27
CA VAL A 76 -16.97 -9.26 1.02
C VAL A 76 -17.89 -8.15 0.49
N VAL A 77 -17.40 -7.32 -0.45
CA VAL A 77 -18.19 -6.28 -1.13
C VAL A 77 -18.58 -6.77 -2.52
N THR A 78 -19.79 -6.45 -2.97
CA THR A 78 -20.22 -6.83 -4.34
C THR A 78 -19.54 -5.92 -5.36
N CYS A 79 -19.44 -6.38 -6.61
CA CYS A 79 -18.81 -5.60 -7.69
C CYS A 79 -19.46 -4.22 -7.84
N HIS A 80 -20.79 -4.15 -7.71
CA HIS A 80 -21.56 -2.92 -7.84
C HIS A 80 -21.44 -1.96 -6.67
N GLU A 81 -20.87 -2.34 -5.52
CA GLU A 81 -20.55 -1.37 -4.46
C GLU A 81 -19.38 -0.46 -4.82
N CYS A 82 -18.59 -0.84 -5.83
CA CYS A 82 -17.49 -0.05 -6.38
C CYS A 82 -17.74 0.37 -7.83
N HIS A 83 -18.32 -0.52 -8.64
CA HIS A 83 -18.61 -0.30 -10.05
C HIS A 83 -20.08 0.01 -10.26
N HIS A 84 -20.45 1.27 -10.06
CA HIS A 84 -21.82 1.70 -10.27
C HIS A 84 -22.14 1.74 -11.77
N SER A 85 -23.15 0.98 -12.18
CA SER A 85 -23.78 1.05 -13.50
C SER A 85 -25.25 1.38 -13.35
N THR A 86 -25.78 2.26 -14.19
CA THR A 86 -27.21 2.54 -14.20
C THR A 86 -27.98 1.35 -14.79
N LYS A 87 -29.25 1.16 -14.39
CA LYS A 87 -30.10 0.11 -14.96
C LYS A 87 -30.20 0.19 -16.49
N LYS A 88 -30.21 1.41 -17.04
CA LYS A 88 -30.19 1.62 -18.49
C LYS A 88 -28.91 1.05 -19.12
N GLU A 89 -27.75 1.33 -18.54
CA GLU A 89 -26.47 0.81 -19.04
C GLU A 89 -26.39 -0.71 -18.94
N GLN A 90 -26.85 -1.29 -17.84
CA GLN A 90 -26.92 -2.75 -17.67
C GLN A 90 -27.78 -3.40 -18.75
N VAL A 91 -28.98 -2.87 -19.00
CA VAL A 91 -29.90 -3.38 -20.04
C VAL A 91 -29.28 -3.23 -21.43
N VAL A 92 -28.64 -2.09 -21.73
CA VAL A 92 -27.94 -1.88 -23.01
C VAL A 92 -26.79 -2.87 -23.18
N GLN A 93 -26.02 -3.12 -22.12
CA GLN A 93 -24.92 -4.08 -22.15
C GLN A 93 -25.42 -5.52 -22.36
N LEU A 94 -26.46 -5.92 -21.63
CA LEU A 94 -27.08 -7.24 -21.80
C LEU A 94 -27.63 -7.41 -23.21
N TYR A 95 -28.32 -6.39 -23.75
CA TYR A 95 -28.83 -6.41 -25.12
C TYR A 95 -27.71 -6.61 -26.14
N ARG A 96 -26.61 -5.86 -26.01
CA ARG A 96 -25.43 -5.99 -26.89
C ARG A 96 -24.80 -7.39 -26.79
N PHE A 97 -24.71 -7.94 -25.59
CA PHE A 97 -24.16 -9.29 -25.39
C PHE A 97 -25.04 -10.38 -26.02
N VAL A 98 -26.35 -10.38 -25.71
CA VAL A 98 -27.30 -11.42 -26.15
C VAL A 98 -27.63 -11.32 -27.63
N PHE A 99 -27.92 -10.11 -28.13
CA PHE A 99 -28.47 -9.93 -29.47
C PHE A 99 -27.44 -9.47 -30.51
N LEU A 100 -26.39 -8.74 -30.10
CA LEU A 100 -25.35 -8.27 -31.01
C LEU A 100 -24.07 -9.12 -30.94
N GLY A 101 -24.02 -10.12 -30.06
CA GLY A 101 -22.85 -11.00 -29.89
C GLY A 101 -21.60 -10.26 -29.41
N GLN A 102 -21.74 -9.08 -28.80
CA GLN A 102 -20.62 -8.31 -28.28
C GLN A 102 -20.09 -8.96 -26.99
N LYS A 103 -19.00 -9.74 -27.10
CA LYS A 103 -18.40 -10.51 -25.99
C LYS A 103 -17.32 -9.77 -25.21
N GLN A 104 -16.96 -8.56 -25.61
CA GLN A 104 -15.93 -7.75 -24.95
C GLN A 104 -16.46 -6.34 -24.71
N VAL A 105 -16.16 -5.82 -23.53
CA VAL A 105 -16.36 -4.41 -23.20
C VAL A 105 -15.02 -3.69 -23.33
N GLU A 106 -15.06 -2.47 -23.84
CA GLU A 106 -13.86 -1.63 -23.93
C GLU A 106 -13.19 -1.54 -22.55
N PRO A 107 -11.89 -1.88 -22.46
CA PRO A 107 -11.18 -1.81 -21.19
C PRO A 107 -11.22 -0.37 -20.68
N ARG A 108 -11.80 -0.13 -19.50
CA ARG A 108 -11.88 1.22 -18.93
C ARG A 108 -10.58 1.68 -18.24
N HIS A 109 -9.48 0.92 -18.42
CA HIS A 109 -8.18 1.19 -17.81
C HIS A 109 -7.64 2.58 -18.21
N GLY A 110 -7.10 3.33 -17.24
CA GLY A 110 -6.55 4.67 -17.45
C GLY A 110 -7.53 5.83 -17.26
N LYS A 111 -8.81 5.55 -17.02
CA LYS A 111 -9.79 6.55 -16.51
C LYS A 111 -10.04 6.29 -15.02
N ILE A 112 -10.52 7.29 -14.28
CA ILE A 112 -11.02 7.05 -12.92
C ILE A 112 -12.31 6.21 -13.06
N ILE A 113 -12.16 4.88 -12.97
CA ILE A 113 -13.28 3.94 -13.06
C ILE A 113 -14.07 3.95 -11.74
N VAL A 114 -13.34 3.99 -10.63
CA VAL A 114 -13.88 4.00 -9.27
C VAL A 114 -13.35 5.26 -8.58
N PRO A 115 -14.19 6.30 -8.39
CA PRO A 115 -13.76 7.53 -7.73
C PRO A 115 -13.53 7.31 -6.24
N SER A 116 -12.58 8.07 -5.66
CA SER A 116 -12.20 7.97 -4.24
C SER A 116 -13.39 8.12 -3.28
N LYS A 117 -14.45 8.85 -3.70
CA LYS A 117 -15.68 9.00 -2.92
C LYS A 117 -16.28 7.65 -2.49
N LEU A 118 -16.34 6.66 -3.39
CA LEU A 118 -16.92 5.35 -3.07
C LEU A 118 -16.11 4.62 -1.99
N CYS A 119 -14.78 4.75 -2.04
CA CYS A 119 -13.91 4.18 -1.02
C CYS A 119 -14.16 4.83 0.35
N MET A 120 -14.38 6.15 0.38
CA MET A 120 -14.59 6.92 1.61
C MET A 120 -15.90 6.57 2.33
N GLU A 121 -16.94 6.12 1.63
CA GLU A 121 -18.19 5.69 2.28
C GLU A 121 -17.94 4.58 3.32
N CYS A 122 -16.98 3.68 3.06
CA CYS A 122 -16.57 2.64 4.02
C CYS A 122 -15.35 3.06 4.86
N HIS A 123 -14.27 3.50 4.19
CA HIS A 123 -12.96 3.74 4.80
C HIS A 123 -12.84 5.09 5.52
N TRP A 124 -13.88 5.93 5.47
CA TRP A 124 -13.96 7.20 6.19
C TRP A 124 -15.25 7.33 6.99
N GLU A 125 -16.40 7.39 6.32
CA GLU A 125 -17.72 7.55 6.93
C GLU A 125 -18.07 6.30 7.75
N GLY A 126 -18.02 5.13 7.11
CA GLY A 126 -18.29 3.84 7.74
C GLY A 126 -19.70 3.38 7.46
N LYS A 127 -19.81 2.22 6.81
CA LYS A 127 -21.08 1.52 6.63
C LYS A 127 -21.25 0.50 7.74
N GLU A 128 -22.44 0.44 8.33
CA GLU A 128 -22.81 -0.56 9.33
C GLU A 128 -22.66 -2.00 8.81
N LYS A 129 -22.85 -2.21 7.50
CA LYS A 129 -22.62 -3.49 6.82
C LYS A 129 -21.14 -3.95 6.87
N TYR A 130 -20.20 -3.01 7.05
CA TYR A 130 -18.76 -3.25 6.98
C TYR A 130 -18.00 -2.61 8.17
N PRO A 131 -18.29 -3.00 9.42
CA PRO A 131 -17.67 -2.39 10.61
C PRO A 131 -16.16 -2.62 10.69
N GLN A 132 -15.65 -3.68 10.06
CA GLN A 132 -14.24 -4.03 9.99
C GLN A 132 -13.43 -3.23 8.96
N ALA A 133 -14.07 -2.33 8.20
CA ALA A 133 -13.38 -1.52 7.21
C ALA A 133 -12.34 -0.61 7.88
N ALA A 134 -11.08 -0.77 7.48
CA ALA A 134 -9.98 0.02 8.02
C ALA A 134 -10.17 1.51 7.71
N LYS A 135 -10.04 2.37 8.73
CA LYS A 135 -10.13 3.82 8.55
C LYS A 135 -8.80 4.40 8.08
N VAL A 136 -8.83 5.22 7.03
CA VAL A 136 -7.63 5.84 6.45
C VAL A 136 -7.27 7.19 7.06
N ASN A 137 -8.16 7.77 7.87
CA ASN A 137 -8.03 9.09 8.48
C ASN A 137 -6.88 9.25 9.49
N LYS A 138 -6.28 8.15 9.94
CA LYS A 138 -5.14 8.17 10.89
C LYS A 138 -3.78 8.06 10.20
N SER A 139 -3.76 7.87 8.89
CA SER A 139 -2.52 7.66 8.14
C SER A 139 -1.91 8.98 7.66
N ARG A 140 -0.65 9.21 8.00
CA ARG A 140 0.10 10.39 7.52
C ARG A 140 0.39 10.30 6.03
N TYR A 141 0.54 9.10 5.47
CA TYR A 141 0.64 8.89 4.03
C TYR A 141 -0.60 9.41 3.32
N HIS A 142 -1.79 9.04 3.78
CA HIS A 142 -3.04 9.53 3.20
C HIS A 142 -3.20 11.04 3.43
N ALA A 143 -2.89 11.55 4.62
CA ALA A 143 -2.86 13.00 4.91
C ALA A 143 -2.07 13.77 3.84
N LYS A 144 -0.83 13.34 3.58
CA LYS A 144 0.03 13.99 2.59
C LYS A 144 -0.49 13.80 1.16
N HIS A 145 -0.71 12.57 0.72
CA HIS A 145 -0.93 12.30 -0.70
C HIS A 145 -2.39 12.52 -1.14
N VAL A 146 -3.36 12.05 -0.36
CA VAL A 146 -4.78 12.14 -0.75
C VAL A 146 -5.35 13.52 -0.44
N PHE A 147 -5.04 14.09 0.73
CA PHE A 147 -5.69 15.33 1.16
C PHE A 147 -4.92 16.60 0.77
N MET A 148 -3.59 16.60 0.94
CA MET A 148 -2.79 17.78 0.56
C MET A 148 -2.49 17.82 -0.94
N GLU A 149 -2.03 16.70 -1.51
CA GLU A 149 -1.70 16.61 -2.95
C GLU A 149 -2.88 16.23 -3.85
N LYS A 150 -4.06 15.91 -3.28
CA LYS A 150 -5.29 15.57 -4.01
C LYS A 150 -5.13 14.39 -4.98
N ILE A 151 -4.36 13.37 -4.58
CA ILE A 151 -4.15 12.14 -5.35
C ILE A 151 -5.33 11.19 -5.13
N GLU A 152 -5.86 10.61 -6.21
CA GLU A 152 -6.95 9.65 -6.15
C GLU A 152 -6.51 8.32 -5.52
N CYS A 153 -7.38 7.68 -4.73
CA CYS A 153 -7.10 6.40 -4.09
C CYS A 153 -6.67 5.33 -5.10
N THR A 154 -7.29 5.32 -6.29
CA THR A 154 -7.00 4.34 -7.35
C THR A 154 -5.65 4.54 -8.03
N GLN A 155 -5.02 5.71 -7.89
CA GLN A 155 -3.65 5.90 -8.39
C GLN A 155 -2.63 5.12 -7.57
N CYS A 156 -2.94 4.80 -6.31
CA CYS A 156 -2.09 3.99 -5.43
C CYS A 156 -2.63 2.56 -5.23
N HIS A 157 -3.92 2.44 -4.93
CA HIS A 157 -4.58 1.17 -4.59
C HIS A 157 -5.28 0.51 -5.78
N GLY A 158 -5.22 1.12 -6.98
CA GLY A 158 -5.85 0.62 -8.21
C GLY A 158 -4.90 0.55 -9.40
N TYR A 159 -3.59 0.75 -9.19
CA TYR A 159 -2.59 0.68 -10.27
C TYR A 159 -2.48 -0.73 -10.87
N VAL A 160 -2.82 -1.76 -10.08
CA VAL A 160 -3.09 -3.12 -10.54
C VAL A 160 -4.53 -3.46 -10.18
N ALA A 161 -5.31 -3.91 -11.16
CA ALA A 161 -6.73 -4.21 -10.99
C ALA A 161 -6.96 -5.17 -9.81
N HIS A 162 -7.79 -4.73 -8.86
CA HIS A 162 -8.18 -5.45 -7.64
C HIS A 162 -7.03 -5.90 -6.72
N LYS A 163 -5.81 -5.37 -6.90
CA LYS A 163 -4.69 -5.53 -5.97
C LYS A 163 -4.47 -4.23 -5.20
N PHE A 164 -5.17 -4.13 -4.07
CA PHE A 164 -5.20 -2.89 -3.29
C PHE A 164 -3.94 -2.64 -2.47
N LEU A 165 -3.18 -3.65 -2.08
CA LEU A 165 -1.91 -3.41 -1.38
C LEU A 165 -0.83 -3.06 -2.41
N PRO A 166 -0.21 -1.86 -2.35
CA PRO A 166 0.86 -1.50 -3.27
C PRO A 166 2.07 -2.41 -3.10
N GLU A 167 2.85 -2.62 -4.16
CA GLU A 167 4.13 -3.36 -4.07
C GLU A 167 5.23 -2.57 -3.34
N GLU A 168 6.29 -3.27 -2.94
CA GLU A 168 7.41 -2.75 -2.15
C GLU A 168 7.99 -1.43 -2.68
N ARG A 169 8.05 -1.31 -4.01
CA ARG A 169 8.70 -0.22 -4.75
C ARG A 169 7.70 0.70 -5.46
N PHE A 170 6.40 0.60 -5.16
CA PHE A 170 5.34 1.39 -5.79
C PHE A 170 5.64 2.90 -5.79
N CYS A 171 6.22 3.43 -4.70
CA CYS A 171 6.54 4.86 -4.57
C CYS A 171 7.41 5.41 -5.71
N MET A 172 8.23 4.55 -6.36
CA MET A 172 9.09 4.94 -7.47
C MET A 172 8.32 5.33 -8.74
N GLN A 173 7.03 4.97 -8.86
CA GLN A 173 6.20 5.40 -9.99
C GLN A 173 6.06 6.93 -10.07
N CYS A 174 6.16 7.61 -8.92
CA CYS A 174 6.12 9.08 -8.83
C CYS A 174 7.45 9.66 -8.33
N HIS A 175 8.12 9.00 -7.39
CA HIS A 175 9.38 9.44 -6.79
C HIS A 175 10.60 8.82 -7.48
N THR A 176 10.75 9.11 -8.77
CA THR A 176 11.75 8.47 -9.65
C THR A 176 13.20 8.73 -9.22
N ASP A 177 13.46 9.83 -8.51
CA ASP A 177 14.78 10.22 -8.02
C ASP A 177 15.11 9.68 -6.61
N LYS A 178 14.26 8.81 -6.05
CA LYS A 178 14.38 8.27 -4.67
C LYS A 178 14.77 6.80 -4.65
N GLU A 179 15.64 6.37 -5.55
CA GLU A 179 16.24 5.04 -5.47
C GLU A 179 17.21 4.93 -4.28
N VAL A 180 17.28 3.74 -3.67
CA VAL A 180 18.15 3.49 -2.52
C VAL A 180 19.48 2.90 -2.98
N HIS A 181 20.58 3.53 -2.57
CA HIS A 181 21.94 3.29 -3.07
C HIS A 181 22.84 2.56 -2.07
N GLY A 182 22.30 1.65 -1.26
CA GLY A 182 23.05 0.90 -0.24
C GLY A 182 23.16 -0.57 -0.58
N THR A 183 24.36 -1.15 -0.44
CA THR A 183 24.59 -2.59 -0.63
C THR A 183 23.65 -3.40 0.26
N GLY A 184 22.80 -4.22 -0.35
CA GLY A 184 21.81 -5.04 0.35
C GLY A 184 20.51 -4.31 0.72
N MET A 185 20.36 -3.04 0.33
CA MET A 185 19.15 -2.23 0.55
C MET A 185 18.32 -2.02 -0.74
N GLU A 186 18.82 -2.44 -1.89
CA GLU A 186 18.29 -2.11 -3.23
C GLU A 186 16.85 -2.64 -3.42
N LYS A 187 16.54 -3.78 -2.79
CA LYS A 187 15.22 -4.43 -2.86
C LYS A 187 14.31 -4.15 -1.67
N LEU A 188 14.73 -3.29 -0.73
CA LEU A 188 13.89 -2.96 0.42
C LEU A 188 12.66 -2.19 -0.03
N ALA A 189 11.54 -2.45 0.65
CA ALA A 189 10.38 -1.60 0.51
C ALA A 189 10.72 -0.19 1.01
N CYS A 190 10.23 0.84 0.34
CA CYS A 190 10.47 2.24 0.75
C CYS A 190 10.05 2.46 2.23
N ILE A 191 8.98 1.76 2.63
CA ILE A 191 8.42 1.85 3.97
C ILE A 191 9.20 1.07 5.05
N ASN A 192 10.25 0.33 4.67
CA ASN A 192 11.20 -0.19 5.63
C ASN A 192 12.02 0.92 6.31
N CYS A 193 12.03 2.12 5.71
CA CYS A 193 12.65 3.31 6.29
C CYS A 193 11.60 4.41 6.55
N HIS A 194 10.79 4.74 5.55
CA HIS A 194 9.76 5.77 5.64
C HIS A 194 8.51 5.20 6.34
N THR A 195 7.98 5.86 7.36
CA THR A 195 6.78 5.36 8.07
C THR A 195 5.93 6.52 8.53
N ASP A 196 4.63 6.27 8.72
CA ASP A 196 3.68 7.19 9.35
C ASP A 196 3.98 7.50 10.83
N ARG A 197 5.05 6.94 11.39
CA ARG A 197 5.50 7.23 12.76
C ARG A 197 6.14 8.60 12.90
N THR A 198 6.66 9.18 11.82
CA THR A 198 7.31 10.50 11.83
C THR A 198 6.44 11.52 11.12
N GLN A 199 6.48 12.77 11.59
CA GLN A 199 5.63 13.83 11.05
C GLN A 199 5.99 14.19 9.61
N ASP A 200 7.28 14.19 9.29
CA ASP A 200 7.84 14.52 7.98
C ASP A 200 8.08 13.29 7.09
N LEU A 201 7.60 12.11 7.52
CA LEU A 201 7.79 10.80 6.88
C LEU A 201 9.26 10.40 6.70
N LYS A 202 10.23 11.13 7.26
CA LYS A 202 11.65 10.75 7.22
C LYS A 202 11.89 9.58 8.17
N PRO A 203 12.91 8.74 7.90
CA PRO A 203 13.16 7.57 8.72
C PRO A 203 13.49 7.93 10.17
N GLY A 204 12.71 7.38 11.10
CA GLY A 204 13.05 7.40 12.52
C GLY A 204 14.28 6.52 12.79
N ARG A 205 15.07 6.87 13.81
CA ARG A 205 16.30 6.13 14.20
C ARG A 205 16.04 4.63 14.39
N ASN A 206 14.93 4.28 15.03
CA ASN A 206 14.57 2.89 15.28
C ASN A 206 14.32 2.08 14.01
N LYS A 207 13.92 2.72 12.89
CA LYS A 207 13.77 2.01 11.61
C LYS A 207 15.12 1.56 11.05
N CYS A 208 16.16 2.36 11.20
CA CYS A 208 17.53 1.96 10.87
C CYS A 208 17.99 0.83 11.80
N LEU A 209 17.76 0.99 13.10
CA LEU A 209 18.16 0.02 14.13
C LEU A 209 17.38 -1.29 14.07
N PHE A 210 16.22 -1.32 13.41
CA PHE A 210 15.49 -2.57 13.15
C PHE A 210 16.38 -3.61 12.46
N CYS A 211 17.15 -3.19 11.45
CA CYS A 211 18.10 -4.06 10.76
C CYS A 211 19.52 -3.92 11.31
N HIS A 212 19.98 -2.69 11.58
CA HIS A 212 21.38 -2.42 11.93
C HIS A 212 21.67 -2.52 13.44
N GLY A 213 20.66 -2.44 14.30
CA GLY A 213 20.83 -2.52 15.74
C GLY A 213 20.95 -3.95 16.24
N THR A 214 21.62 -4.09 17.39
CA THR A 214 21.76 -5.36 18.12
C THR A 214 20.67 -5.55 19.18
N ASP A 215 19.94 -4.50 19.55
CA ASP A 215 18.86 -4.56 20.53
C ASP A 215 17.56 -5.14 19.93
N GLU A 216 17.17 -6.31 20.40
CA GLU A 216 15.93 -6.99 20.00
C GLU A 216 14.66 -6.26 20.49
N ASN A 217 14.75 -5.47 21.57
CA ASN A 217 13.59 -4.75 22.10
C ASN A 217 13.09 -3.69 21.12
N ILE A 218 14.01 -3.07 20.36
CA ILE A 218 13.64 -2.11 19.30
C ILE A 218 12.80 -2.81 18.22
N ARG A 219 13.20 -4.02 17.81
CA ARG A 219 12.45 -4.80 16.81
C ARG A 219 11.07 -5.18 17.36
N LYS A 220 11.02 -5.72 18.58
CA LYS A 220 9.77 -6.12 19.24
C LYS A 220 8.78 -4.95 19.32
N LYS A 221 9.22 -3.79 19.81
CA LYS A 221 8.39 -2.59 19.91
C LYS A 221 7.84 -2.15 18.54
N LEU A 222 8.69 -2.12 17.52
CA LEU A 222 8.25 -1.74 16.17
C LEU A 222 7.26 -2.74 15.56
N ILE A 223 7.40 -4.03 15.86
CA ILE A 223 6.46 -5.09 15.42
C ILE A 223 5.12 -4.95 16.15
N GLU A 224 5.14 -4.69 17.46
CA GLU A 224 3.95 -4.49 18.28
C GLU A 224 3.11 -3.29 17.83
N ASP A 225 3.75 -2.22 17.32
CA ASP A 225 3.05 -1.07 16.73
C ASP A 225 2.12 -1.49 15.54
N GLY A 226 2.36 -2.65 14.91
CA GLY A 226 1.46 -3.24 13.92
C GLY A 226 1.23 -2.44 12.64
N THR A 227 2.09 -1.47 12.34
CA THR A 227 2.00 -0.61 11.15
C THR A 227 2.28 -1.40 9.86
N ILE A 228 1.96 -0.79 8.71
CA ILE A 228 2.07 -1.43 7.38
C ILE A 228 3.47 -2.01 7.11
N ASP A 229 4.54 -1.32 7.52
CA ASP A 229 5.92 -1.72 7.28
C ASP A 229 6.36 -2.99 8.00
N VAL A 230 5.71 -3.35 9.12
CA VAL A 230 5.96 -4.61 9.84
C VAL A 230 4.88 -5.65 9.55
N LYS A 231 3.66 -5.22 9.24
CA LYS A 231 2.55 -6.15 8.97
C LYS A 231 2.66 -6.82 7.61
N TYR A 232 3.10 -6.08 6.59
CA TYR A 232 3.12 -6.57 5.20
C TYR A 232 4.50 -6.52 4.57
N PHE A 233 5.40 -5.67 5.06
CA PHE A 233 6.70 -5.42 4.43
C PHE A 233 7.88 -5.72 5.36
N GLN A 234 7.69 -6.54 6.38
CA GLN A 234 8.75 -6.82 7.33
C GLN A 234 9.97 -7.42 6.60
N PRO A 235 11.18 -6.85 6.78
CA PRO A 235 12.39 -7.43 6.23
C PRO A 235 12.59 -8.88 6.72
N SER A 236 13.01 -9.77 5.82
CA SER A 236 13.27 -11.16 6.18
C SER A 236 14.41 -11.28 7.19
N GLN A 237 14.43 -12.36 7.97
CA GLN A 237 15.51 -12.62 8.92
C GLN A 237 16.89 -12.69 8.25
N GLN A 238 16.94 -13.14 6.98
CA GLN A 238 18.18 -13.17 6.20
C GLN A 238 18.68 -11.76 5.89
N VAL A 239 17.78 -10.84 5.51
CA VAL A 239 18.11 -9.43 5.28
C VAL A 239 18.60 -8.78 6.59
N ILE A 240 17.90 -9.02 7.70
CA ILE A 240 18.29 -8.50 9.01
C ILE A 240 19.67 -9.02 9.43
N LYS A 241 19.97 -10.32 9.24
CA LYS A 241 21.27 -10.92 9.59
C LYS A 241 22.41 -10.41 8.73
N ARG A 242 22.17 -10.16 7.43
CA ARG A 242 23.18 -9.62 6.49
C ARG A 242 23.47 -8.13 6.72
N ALA A 243 22.58 -7.41 7.37
CA ALA A 243 22.78 -5.99 7.65
C ALA A 243 24.00 -5.77 8.56
N ILE A 244 24.78 -4.73 8.25
CA ILE A 244 25.93 -4.31 9.06
C ILE A 244 25.46 -3.91 10.46
N LYS A 245 25.94 -4.60 11.48
CA LYS A 245 25.55 -4.32 12.86
C LYS A 245 26.32 -3.14 13.42
N ILE A 246 25.59 -2.22 14.01
CA ILE A 246 26.13 -1.03 14.66
C ILE A 246 25.71 -1.05 16.13
N ASN A 247 26.60 -0.53 16.97
CA ASN A 247 26.30 -0.20 18.35
C ASN A 247 26.38 1.32 18.48
N VAL A 248 25.34 1.93 19.06
CA VAL A 248 25.28 3.37 19.33
C VAL A 248 25.03 3.53 20.83
N PRO A 249 26.08 3.65 21.66
CA PRO A 249 25.93 3.84 23.10
C PRO A 249 25.09 5.07 23.44
N ASP A 250 24.34 5.04 24.52
CA ASP A 250 23.45 6.15 24.92
C ASP A 250 24.21 7.43 25.23
N ASP A 251 25.42 7.29 25.77
CA ASP A 251 26.35 8.36 26.12
C ASP A 251 27.27 8.79 24.96
N ALA A 252 27.03 8.28 23.75
CA ALA A 252 27.80 8.69 22.58
C ALA A 252 27.38 10.09 22.09
N PRO A 253 28.32 10.94 21.66
CA PRO A 253 28.03 12.33 21.29
C PRO A 253 27.14 12.46 20.05
N MET A 254 27.13 11.46 19.15
CA MET A 254 26.32 11.50 17.92
C MET A 254 24.98 10.76 18.07
N GLN A 255 24.13 11.22 18.99
CA GLN A 255 22.73 10.75 19.12
C GLN A 255 21.78 11.27 18.03
N PHE A 256 22.31 11.83 16.93
CA PHE A 256 21.54 12.40 15.83
C PHE A 256 20.60 11.40 15.16
N LYS A 257 19.67 11.91 14.34
CA LYS A 257 18.96 11.06 13.39
C LYS A 257 20.00 10.50 12.41
N CYS A 258 19.92 9.21 12.10
CA CYS A 258 20.90 8.55 11.23
C CYS A 258 21.02 9.26 9.88
N TYR A 259 19.90 9.81 9.39
CA TYR A 259 19.87 10.49 8.10
C TYR A 259 20.60 11.83 8.06
N GLU A 260 21.04 12.39 9.20
CA GLU A 260 21.85 13.61 9.21
C GLU A 260 23.17 13.38 8.46
N CYS A 261 23.81 12.23 8.74
CA CYS A 261 25.06 11.82 8.11
C CYS A 261 24.84 10.84 6.94
N HIS A 262 23.92 9.88 7.10
CA HIS A 262 23.66 8.84 6.11
C HIS A 262 22.58 9.29 5.13
N LYS A 263 22.85 9.31 3.81
CA LYS A 263 21.84 9.66 2.80
C LYS A 263 21.55 8.45 1.91
N PRO A 264 20.61 7.55 2.27
CA PRO A 264 20.36 6.32 1.52
C PRO A 264 20.00 6.51 0.05
N HIS A 265 19.44 7.67 -0.32
CA HIS A 265 19.07 8.01 -1.69
C HIS A 265 20.21 8.60 -2.53
N LYS A 266 21.36 8.86 -1.91
CA LYS A 266 22.53 9.48 -2.54
C LYS A 266 23.78 8.75 -2.05
N LYS A 267 24.33 9.23 -0.93
CA LYS A 267 25.54 8.71 -0.30
C LYS A 267 25.22 8.09 1.05
N VAL A 268 25.07 6.77 1.08
CA VAL A 268 24.74 6.02 2.30
C VAL A 268 25.83 6.17 3.35
N ARG A 269 27.11 6.06 2.98
CA ARG A 269 28.23 6.15 3.92
C ARG A 269 28.84 7.56 3.90
N PRO A 270 28.84 8.27 5.04
CA PRO A 270 29.49 9.57 5.11
C PRO A 270 30.99 9.42 4.87
N ASP A 271 31.62 10.50 4.40
CA ASP A 271 33.06 10.62 4.32
C ASP A 271 33.56 11.66 5.32
N TYR A 272 34.86 11.91 5.27
CA TYR A 272 35.54 12.92 6.08
C TYR A 272 34.93 14.33 5.95
N GLY A 273 34.57 14.75 4.74
CA GLY A 273 33.96 16.06 4.50
C GLY A 273 32.61 16.22 5.22
N THR A 274 31.88 15.13 5.38
CA THR A 274 30.62 15.10 6.13
C THR A 274 30.83 15.37 7.62
N CYS A 275 31.96 14.94 8.20
CA CYS A 275 32.25 15.19 9.61
C CYS A 275 32.60 16.68 9.82
N ILE A 276 33.44 17.21 8.95
CA ILE A 276 33.99 18.55 9.12
C ILE A 276 32.96 19.63 8.93
N SER A 277 31.90 19.41 8.14
CA SER A 277 30.84 20.43 7.95
C SER A 277 30.29 21.01 9.27
N CYS A 278 30.30 20.22 10.34
CA CYS A 278 29.96 20.68 11.70
C CYS A 278 31.20 20.79 12.61
N HIS A 279 32.23 19.96 12.38
CA HIS A 279 33.44 19.88 13.18
C HIS A 279 34.64 20.61 12.55
N ASN A 280 34.42 21.85 12.10
CA ASN A 280 35.38 22.61 11.30
C ASN A 280 36.75 22.80 11.98
N ASP A 281 36.76 22.97 13.31
CA ASP A 281 37.99 23.27 14.06
C ASP A 281 38.76 22.03 14.52
N GLN A 282 38.22 20.82 14.33
CA GLN A 282 38.84 19.61 14.89
C GLN A 282 40.21 19.32 14.28
N LEU A 283 40.48 19.79 13.06
CA LEU A 283 41.79 19.72 12.43
C LEU A 283 42.86 20.49 13.22
N ASN A 284 42.49 21.59 13.87
CA ASN A 284 43.41 22.48 14.58
C ASN A 284 43.70 22.00 16.02
N VAL A 285 42.98 20.96 16.49
CA VAL A 285 43.14 20.42 17.84
C VAL A 285 44.25 19.38 17.88
N GLY A 286 45.19 19.52 18.81
CA GLY A 286 46.22 18.52 19.05
C GLY A 286 47.14 18.32 17.86
N LYS A 287 47.18 17.09 17.36
CA LYS A 287 47.98 16.69 16.19
C LYS A 287 47.11 16.16 15.04
N HIS A 288 45.82 16.49 15.01
CA HIS A 288 44.93 16.02 13.94
C HIS A 288 45.39 16.48 12.56
N GLU A 289 45.83 17.73 12.39
CA GLU A 289 46.32 18.21 11.10
C GLU A 289 47.47 17.35 10.55
N LEU A 290 48.42 16.96 11.41
CA LEU A 290 49.55 16.12 11.00
C LEU A 290 49.09 14.73 10.53
N HIS A 291 48.20 14.08 11.29
CA HIS A 291 47.70 12.75 10.92
C HIS A 291 46.82 12.79 9.68
N ILE A 292 45.93 13.76 9.57
CA ILE A 292 44.95 13.81 8.48
C ILE A 292 45.57 14.37 7.19
N LYS A 293 46.23 15.53 7.24
CA LYS A 293 46.83 16.15 6.04
C LYS A 293 48.20 15.58 5.72
N GLY A 294 49.03 15.36 6.74
CA GLY A 294 50.42 14.90 6.56
C GLY A 294 50.54 13.42 6.23
N MET A 295 49.69 12.58 6.83
CA MET A 295 49.73 11.11 6.65
C MET A 295 48.54 10.56 5.87
N ASN A 296 47.63 11.41 5.40
CA ASN A 296 46.42 11.02 4.66
C ASN A 296 45.54 10.01 5.44
N MET A 297 45.56 10.09 6.77
CA MET A 297 44.68 9.26 7.62
C MET A 297 43.26 9.82 7.62
N LYS A 298 42.30 8.97 7.95
CA LYS A 298 40.89 9.32 8.08
C LYS A 298 40.51 9.34 9.55
N CYS A 299 39.54 10.18 9.93
CA CYS A 299 39.06 10.22 11.32
C CYS A 299 38.64 8.84 11.84
N VAL A 300 38.04 8.03 10.99
CA VAL A 300 37.55 6.68 11.32
C VAL A 300 38.65 5.64 11.51
N ASP A 301 39.90 5.96 11.15
CA ASP A 301 41.04 5.08 11.40
C ASP A 301 41.39 5.04 12.89
N CYS A 302 41.00 6.06 13.66
CA CYS A 302 41.13 6.10 15.11
C CYS A 302 39.78 6.12 15.82
N HIS A 303 38.84 6.95 15.36
CA HIS A 303 37.53 7.09 15.99
C HIS A 303 36.55 6.02 15.48
N LYS A 304 36.11 5.15 16.39
CA LYS A 304 35.02 4.22 16.07
C LYS A 304 33.72 4.99 15.78
N PRO A 305 33.11 4.82 14.59
CA PRO A 305 31.85 5.48 14.27
C PRO A 305 30.74 5.17 15.28
N HIS A 306 29.82 6.11 15.45
CA HIS A 306 28.70 6.08 16.41
C HIS A 306 29.08 6.17 17.90
N SER A 307 30.22 5.64 18.35
CA SER A 307 30.70 5.83 19.74
C SER A 307 31.64 7.02 19.86
N TRP A 308 32.42 7.32 18.82
CA TRP A 308 33.37 8.43 18.70
C TRP A 308 34.37 8.56 19.85
N ARG A 309 34.87 7.41 20.32
CA ARG A 309 35.81 7.32 21.44
C ARG A 309 37.09 6.65 20.98
N VAL A 310 38.21 7.22 21.42
CA VAL A 310 39.53 6.57 21.40
C VAL A 310 39.91 6.37 22.85
N THR A 311 39.92 5.11 23.31
CA THR A 311 40.35 4.81 24.68
C THR A 311 41.87 4.80 24.75
N GLU A 312 42.43 5.03 25.93
CA GLU A 312 43.88 4.92 26.15
C GLU A 312 44.40 3.54 25.73
N ALA A 313 43.66 2.47 26.07
CA ALA A 313 44.00 1.11 25.65
C ALA A 313 44.04 0.95 24.12
N GLN A 314 43.10 1.57 23.39
CA GLN A 314 43.11 1.56 21.92
C GLN A 314 44.28 2.36 21.37
N ALA A 315 44.55 3.55 21.91
CA ALA A 315 45.65 4.41 21.47
C ALA A 315 47.02 3.73 21.69
N LYS A 316 47.21 3.08 22.84
CA LYS A 316 48.42 2.27 23.14
C LYS A 316 48.62 1.09 22.20
N LYS A 317 47.58 0.65 21.49
CA LYS A 317 47.64 -0.43 20.49
C LYS A 317 47.78 0.08 19.06
N ASP A 318 47.09 1.16 18.71
CA ASP A 318 47.03 1.66 17.33
C ASP A 318 48.11 2.68 17.02
N CYS A 319 48.39 3.64 17.91
CA CYS A 319 49.37 4.69 17.65
C CYS A 319 50.80 4.14 17.57
N VAL A 320 51.09 3.11 18.39
CA VAL A 320 52.40 2.45 18.45
C VAL A 320 52.79 1.71 17.17
N LYS A 321 51.87 1.57 16.21
CA LYS A 321 52.16 0.99 14.90
C LYS A 321 53.04 1.91 14.04
N CYS A 322 53.11 3.21 14.36
CA CYS A 322 53.88 4.18 13.59
C CYS A 322 54.89 4.97 14.44
N HIS A 323 54.57 5.28 15.70
CA HIS A 323 55.43 6.05 16.59
C HIS A 323 55.24 5.65 18.06
N GLU A 324 56.22 5.92 18.92
CA GLU A 324 56.07 5.68 20.36
C GLU A 324 54.82 6.35 20.95
N TYR A 325 54.18 5.70 21.92
CA TYR A 325 52.94 6.19 22.51
C TYR A 325 53.17 7.55 23.19
N LYS A 326 52.39 8.56 22.78
CA LYS A 326 52.33 9.87 23.41
C LYS A 326 50.88 10.16 23.79
N ASN A 327 50.65 10.59 25.03
CA ASN A 327 49.30 10.89 25.51
C ASN A 327 48.72 12.06 24.69
N PRO A 328 47.59 11.87 23.97
CA PRO A 328 46.96 12.92 23.17
C PRO A 328 46.62 14.18 23.97
N ALA A 329 46.30 14.04 25.27
CA ALA A 329 45.98 15.16 26.16
C ALA A 329 47.12 16.19 26.25
N ASN A 330 48.38 15.77 26.08
CA ASN A 330 49.54 16.65 26.15
C ASN A 330 49.66 17.61 24.95
N PHE A 331 48.86 17.39 23.90
CA PHE A 331 48.88 18.21 22.69
C PHE A 331 47.66 19.13 22.57
N ILE A 332 46.67 18.96 23.44
CA ILE A 332 45.50 19.83 23.52
C ILE A 332 45.90 21.01 24.41
N LYS A 333 45.94 22.21 23.82
CA LYS A 333 46.23 23.45 24.54
C LYS A 333 44.99 24.00 25.23
#